data_AF-A0A0D0BPA2-F1
#
_entry.id   AF-A0A0D0BPA2-F1
#
_cell.length_a   1.000
_cell.length_b   1.000
_cell.length_c   1.000
_cell.angle_alpha   90.00
_cell.angle_beta   90.00
_cell.angle_gamma   90.00
#
_symmetry.space_group_name_H-M   'P 1'
#
loop_
_entity.id
_entity.type
_entity.pdbx_description
1 polymer ?
#
loop_
_entity_poly.entity_id
_entity_poly.type
_entity_poly.pdbx_seq_one_letter_code
_entity_poly.pdbx_strand_id
1 'polypeptide(L)'
;KKRNTMDLLTIFSDRLTVKFTSADGKMIEMKVGHWCKVCKGDQAFVAKHGKWKVFHLGSNSSCHQHICSHYDLYWEQCNKLDIVENPYAVP
;
A
#
# COMPACT_ATOMS: atom_id res chain seq x y z
N LYS A 1 -18.21 -4.37 14.53
CA LYS A 1 -17.47 -3.14 14.16
C LYS A 1 -16.99 -3.28 12.71
N LYS A 2 -17.57 -2.52 11.77
CA LYS A 2 -17.09 -2.47 10.38
C LYS A 2 -15.68 -1.86 10.45
N ARG A 3 -14.63 -2.61 10.12
CA ARG A 3 -13.26 -2.07 10.14
C ARG A 3 -13.23 -0.92 9.13
N ASN A 4 -12.90 0.28 9.59
CA ASN A 4 -12.70 1.42 8.71
C ASN A 4 -11.53 1.05 7.78
N THR A 5 -11.74 1.13 6.48
CA THR A 5 -10.71 0.89 5.44
C THR A 5 -10.29 2.20 4.77
N MET A 6 -10.87 3.33 5.16
CA MET A 6 -10.46 4.66 4.69
C MET A 6 -9.08 5.01 5.21
N ASP A 7 -8.71 4.50 6.39
CA ASP A 7 -7.36 4.68 6.94
C ASP A 7 -6.31 4.05 6.01
N LEU A 8 -6.61 2.94 5.33
CA LEU A 8 -5.69 2.37 4.34
C LEU A 8 -5.40 3.35 3.20
N LEU A 9 -6.39 4.15 2.78
CA LEU A 9 -6.25 5.09 1.68
C LEU A 9 -5.36 6.30 2.01
N THR A 10 -4.95 6.46 3.27
CA THR A 10 -3.92 7.43 3.66
C THR A 10 -2.58 7.07 2.99
N ILE A 11 -2.08 5.86 3.22
CA ILE A 11 -0.80 5.39 2.68
C ILE A 11 -0.95 4.68 1.33
N PHE A 12 -2.03 3.91 1.16
CA PHE A 12 -2.28 3.14 -0.06
C PHE A 12 -3.13 3.91 -1.08
N SER A 13 -3.05 3.48 -2.34
CA SER A 13 -4.04 3.82 -3.35
C SER A 13 -5.34 3.05 -3.12
N ASP A 14 -6.38 3.42 -3.87
CA ASP A 14 -7.53 2.54 -4.08
C ASP A 14 -7.10 1.16 -4.57
N ARG A 15 -8.02 0.21 -4.43
CA ARG A 15 -7.82 -1.14 -4.93
C ARG A 15 -7.94 -1.12 -6.46
N LEU A 16 -6.93 -1.60 -7.16
CA LEU A 16 -6.92 -1.64 -8.61
C LEU A 16 -6.32 -2.94 -9.15
N THR A 17 -6.65 -3.23 -10.41
CA THR A 17 -6.09 -4.34 -11.17
C THR A 17 -4.87 -3.86 -11.94
N VAL A 18 -3.73 -4.50 -11.73
CA VAL A 18 -2.47 -4.23 -12.44
C VAL A 18 -2.10 -5.43 -13.28
N LYS A 19 -1.73 -5.18 -14.54
CA LYS A 19 -1.10 -6.15 -15.42
C LYS A 19 0.41 -6.05 -15.27
N PHE A 20 1.01 -7.07 -14.66
CA PHE A 20 2.45 -7.25 -14.65
C PHE A 20 2.86 -8.11 -15.85
N THR A 21 3.88 -7.66 -16.57
CA THR A 21 4.43 -8.40 -17.72
C THR A 21 5.90 -8.64 -17.46
N SER A 22 6.38 -9.86 -17.70
CA SER A 22 7.81 -10.17 -17.67
C SER A 22 8.56 -9.37 -18.74
N ALA A 23 9.87 -9.17 -18.53
CA ALA A 23 10.70 -8.42 -19.47
C ALA A 23 10.70 -9.00 -20.90
N ASP A 24 10.60 -10.32 -21.01
CA ASP A 24 10.48 -11.07 -22.27
C ASP A 24 9.07 -11.03 -22.90
N GLY A 25 8.08 -10.43 -22.22
CA GLY A 25 6.72 -10.28 -22.73
C GLY A 25 5.86 -11.55 -22.73
N LYS A 26 6.42 -12.72 -22.37
CA LYS A 26 5.71 -14.00 -22.51
C LYS A 26 4.77 -14.29 -21.34
N MET A 27 5.09 -13.80 -20.15
CA MET A 27 4.22 -13.94 -18.98
C MET A 27 3.51 -12.65 -18.64
N ILE A 28 2.19 -12.77 -18.53
CA ILE A 28 1.27 -11.72 -18.13
C ILE A 28 0.56 -12.21 -16.88
N GLU A 29 0.73 -11.49 -15.77
CA GLU A 29 -0.01 -11.72 -14.55
C GLU A 29 -0.88 -10.51 -14.23
N MET A 30 -2.18 -10.74 -14.09
CA MET A 30 -3.10 -9.74 -13.56
C MET A 30 -3.27 -9.94 -12.06
N LYS A 31 -3.04 -8.88 -11.30
CA LYS A 31 -3.18 -8.89 -9.84
C LYS A 31 -4.07 -7.75 -9.40
N VAL A 32 -4.88 -7.99 -8.37
CA VAL A 32 -5.74 -6.98 -7.75
C VAL A 32 -5.17 -6.65 -6.37
N GLY A 33 -4.95 -5.37 -6.10
CA GLY A 33 -4.27 -4.93 -4.89
C GLY A 33 -4.14 -3.42 -4.81
N HIS A 34 -3.22 -2.96 -3.97
CA HIS A 34 -3.01 -1.55 -3.66
C HIS A 34 -1.56 -1.15 -3.88
N TRP A 35 -1.32 0.08 -4.34
CA TRP A 35 0.01 0.67 -4.34
C TRP A 35 0.27 1.34 -3.00
N CYS A 36 1.42 1.08 -2.36
CA CYS A 36 1.91 2.00 -1.34
C CYS A 36 2.37 3.28 -2.05
N LYS A 37 1.70 4.42 -1.80
CA LYS A 37 2.00 5.69 -2.48
C LYS A 37 3.40 6.21 -2.11
N VAL A 38 3.84 5.94 -0.88
CA VAL A 38 5.16 6.32 -0.36
C VAL A 38 6.26 5.53 -1.07
N CYS A 39 6.24 4.20 -0.96
CA CYS A 39 7.27 3.36 -1.59
C CYS A 39 7.27 3.45 -3.12
N LYS A 40 6.11 3.67 -3.74
CA LYS A 40 6.02 3.87 -5.20
C LYS A 40 6.65 5.20 -5.64
N GLY A 41 6.61 6.22 -4.79
CA GLY A 41 7.25 7.51 -5.03
C GLY A 41 8.78 7.46 -4.86
N ASP A 42 9.30 6.51 -4.09
CA ASP A 42 10.74 6.29 -3.93
C ASP A 42 11.33 5.61 -5.17
N GLN A 43 11.88 6.42 -6.08
CA GLN A 43 12.48 5.94 -7.32
C GLN A 43 13.69 5.03 -7.08
N ALA A 44 14.48 5.27 -6.04
CA ALA A 44 15.65 4.46 -5.73
C ALA A 44 15.23 3.06 -5.25
N PHE A 45 14.22 2.99 -4.39
CA PHE A 45 13.63 1.73 -3.94
C PHE A 45 13.02 0.95 -5.11
N VAL A 46 12.21 1.62 -5.95
CA VAL A 46 11.58 1.00 -7.11
C VAL A 46 12.61 0.54 -8.14
N ALA A 47 13.69 1.29 -8.36
CA ALA A 47 14.76 0.88 -9.28
C ALA A 47 15.50 -0.36 -8.76
N LYS A 48 15.76 -0.43 -7.45
CA LYS A 48 16.48 -1.55 -6.82
C LYS A 48 15.63 -2.82 -6.71
N HIS A 49 14.35 -2.70 -6.38
CA HIS A 49 13.49 -3.82 -6.01
C HIS A 49 12.38 -4.13 -7.01
N GLY A 50 12.13 -3.23 -7.96
CA GLY A 50 11.07 -3.34 -8.94
C GLY A 50 9.70 -2.91 -8.41
N LYS A 51 8.83 -2.52 -9.34
CA LYS A 51 7.46 -2.06 -9.03
C LYS A 51 6.61 -3.15 -8.35
N TRP A 52 6.86 -4.43 -8.61
CA TRP A 52 6.10 -5.50 -7.95
C TRP A 52 6.17 -5.39 -6.43
N LYS A 53 7.35 -5.06 -5.89
CA LYS A 53 7.59 -5.06 -4.43
C LYS A 53 6.85 -3.95 -3.68
N VAL A 54 6.38 -2.91 -4.38
CA VAL A 54 5.56 -1.82 -3.80
C VAL A 54 4.07 -2.00 -4.08
N PHE A 55 3.68 -3.12 -4.70
CA PHE A 55 2.30 -3.52 -4.91
C PHE A 55 1.88 -4.57 -3.88
N HIS A 56 0.90 -4.23 -3.06
CA HIS A 56 0.41 -5.11 -2.01
C HIS A 56 -0.89 -5.76 -2.46
N LEU A 57 -0.86 -7.09 -2.61
CA LEU A 57 -2.03 -7.93 -2.86
C LEU A 57 -2.93 -8.06 -1.62
N GLY A 58 -2.44 -7.54 -0.49
CA GLY A 58 -2.75 -7.94 0.86
C GLY A 58 -4.21 -7.75 1.31
N SER A 59 -4.59 -8.57 2.27
CA SER A 59 -5.73 -8.30 3.15
C SER A 59 -5.39 -7.18 4.13
N ASN A 60 -6.40 -6.57 4.75
CA ASN A 60 -6.23 -5.42 5.65
C ASN A 60 -5.07 -5.58 6.64
N SER A 61 -4.91 -6.75 7.28
CA SER A 61 -3.87 -6.98 8.28
C SER A 61 -2.44 -6.81 7.72
N SER A 62 -2.17 -7.30 6.51
CA SER A 62 -0.85 -7.17 5.88
C SER A 62 -0.58 -5.75 5.40
N CYS A 63 -1.62 -5.01 4.98
CA CYS A 63 -1.49 -3.60 4.64
C CYS A 63 -1.24 -2.76 5.90
N HIS A 64 -1.92 -3.06 7.02
CA HIS A 64 -1.71 -2.40 8.30
C HIS A 64 -0.31 -2.64 8.87
N GLN A 65 0.23 -3.86 8.77
CA GLN A 65 1.64 -4.12 9.12
C GLN A 65 2.62 -3.30 8.29
N HIS A 66 2.34 -3.11 7.00
CA HIS A 66 3.19 -2.24 6.16
C HIS A 66 3.06 -0.76 6.56
N ILE A 67 1.85 -0.32 6.93
CA ILE A 67 1.62 1.05 7.43
C ILE A 67 2.44 1.35 8.67
N CYS A 68 2.71 0.37 9.54
CA CYS A 68 3.61 0.57 10.70
C CYS A 68 5.01 1.07 10.28
N SER A 69 5.50 0.70 9.08
CA SER A 69 6.77 1.23 8.54
C SER A 69 6.68 2.69 8.06
N HIS A 70 5.47 3.22 7.96
CA HIS A 70 5.14 4.58 7.55
C HIS A 70 4.26 5.27 8.60
N TYR A 71 4.40 4.87 9.87
CA TYR A 71 3.47 5.25 10.93
C TYR A 71 3.36 6.76 11.11
N ASP A 72 4.49 7.49 11.11
CA ASP A 72 4.48 8.94 11.28
C ASP A 72 3.60 9.64 10.23
N LEU A 73 3.80 9.29 8.96
CA LEU A 73 3.02 9.86 7.85
C LEU A 73 1.55 9.41 7.90
N TYR A 74 1.30 8.16 8.29
CA TYR A 74 -0.05 7.63 8.47
C TYR A 74 -0.79 8.41 9.55
N TRP A 75 -0.16 8.60 10.70
CA TRP A 75 -0.68 9.34 11.84
C TRP A 75 -1.03 10.78 11.44
N GLU A 76 -0.11 11.49 10.78
CA GLU A 76 -0.35 12.86 10.30
C GLU A 76 -1.57 12.94 9.36
N GLN A 77 -1.71 11.98 8.44
CA GLN A 77 -2.83 11.95 7.51
C GLN A 77 -4.15 11.56 8.16
N CYS A 78 -4.13 10.62 9.11
CA CYS A 78 -5.30 10.26 9.92
C CYS A 78 -5.79 11.48 10.72
N ASN A 79 -4.90 12.22 11.37
CA ASN A 79 -5.25 13.44 12.10
C ASN A 79 -5.83 14.52 11.18
N LYS A 80 -5.21 14.73 10.00
CA LYS A 80 -5.67 15.73 9.03
C LYS A 80 -7.06 15.41 8.45
N LEU A 81 -7.38 14.14 8.29
CA LEU A 81 -8.64 13.67 7.70
C LEU A 81 -9.71 13.33 8.74
N ASP A 82 -9.42 13.54 10.04
CA ASP A 82 -10.29 13.15 11.16
C ASP A 82 -10.67 11.65 11.12
N ILE A 83 -9.73 10.81 10.70
CA ILE A 83 -9.93 9.36 10.61
C ILE A 83 -9.39 8.71 11.88
N VAL A 84 -10.24 7.94 12.55
CA VAL A 84 -9.82 7.10 13.68
C VAL A 84 -8.78 6.08 13.22
N GLU A 85 -7.60 6.14 13.83
CA GLU A 85 -6.49 5.22 13.59
C GLU A 85 -6.90 3.77 13.82
N ASN A 86 -6.31 2.88 13.03
CA ASN A 86 -6.50 1.46 13.19
C ASN A 86 -5.54 0.91 14.26
N PRO A 87 -6.02 0.20 15.30
CA PRO A 87 -5.15 -0.36 16.34
C PRO A 87 -4.05 -1.29 15.81
N TYR A 88 -4.26 -1.90 14.64
CA TYR A 88 -3.27 -2.79 14.01
C TYR A 88 -2.21 -2.04 13.21
N ALA A 89 -2.35 -0.73 13.00
CA ALA A 89 -1.37 0.13 12.35
C ALA A 89 -0.42 0.82 13.34
N VAL A 90 -0.74 0.74 14.65
CA VAL A 90 0.11 1.26 15.73
C VAL A 90 1.31 0.31 15.92
N PRO A 91 2.55 0.84 16.03
CA PRO A 91 3.77 0.05 16.18
C PRO A 91 3.81 -0.86 17.42
#